data_AF-A0A368GV62-F1
#
_entry.id   AF-A0A368GV62-F1
#
_cell.length_a   1.000
_cell.length_b   1.000
_cell.length_c   1.000
_cell.angle_alpha   90.00
_cell.angle_beta   90.00
_cell.angle_gamma   90.00
#
_symmetry.space_group_name_H-M   'P 1'
#
loop_
_entity.id
_entity.type
_entity.pdbx_description
1 polymer ?
#
loop_
_entity_poly.entity_id
_entity_poly.type
_entity_poly.pdbx_seq_one_letter_code
_entity_poly.pdbx_strand_id
1 'polypeptide(L)'
;MGNLRHKRRGSIEGLYIDTTYNGLCASKIGKVKEDRWDWEYWKWQNLYLGKGCETFGRAAHELGHALGLAHTMSRRDRGKYIIVDTINMKPEYASQFKTNESLENYGLGYDYGSIMHYRQGSGYSKGEYVMILPDSKYKNTLGSEMISFIDLTMINRHYNCTGKI
;
A
#
# COMPACT_ATOMS: atom_id res chain seq x y z
N MET A 1 20.84 18.67 32.65
CA MET A 1 20.68 17.22 32.93
C MET A 1 20.12 16.57 31.69
N GLY A 2 20.97 15.90 30.91
CA GLY A 2 20.58 15.25 29.66
C GLY A 2 20.01 13.86 29.93
N ASN A 3 18.80 13.59 29.41
CA ASN A 3 18.21 12.26 29.49
C ASN A 3 18.95 11.30 28.55
N LEU A 4 19.81 10.47 29.14
CA LEU A 4 20.37 9.27 28.50
C LEU A 4 19.22 8.31 28.19
N ARG A 5 18.70 8.33 26.96
CA ARG A 5 17.81 7.27 26.46
C ARG A 5 18.63 6.01 26.26
N HIS A 6 18.52 5.08 27.21
CA HIS A 6 19.13 3.76 27.15
C HIS A 6 18.46 2.94 26.04
N LYS A 7 19.03 2.91 24.84
CA LYS A 7 18.64 1.94 23.80
C LYS A 7 19.07 0.56 24.29
N ARG A 8 18.14 -0.29 24.72
CA ARG A 8 18.46 -1.71 24.97
C ARG A 8 18.96 -2.32 23.66
N ARG A 9 20.19 -2.80 23.70
CA ARG A 9 20.81 -3.62 22.65
C ARG A 9 20.03 -4.94 22.59
N GLY A 10 19.25 -5.18 21.55
CA GLY A 10 18.60 -6.48 21.31
C GLY A 10 17.09 -6.51 21.02
N SER A 11 16.45 -5.44 20.53
CA SER A 11 15.14 -5.62 19.87
C SER A 11 15.35 -6.42 18.58
N ILE A 12 14.78 -7.62 18.51
CA ILE A 12 14.57 -8.33 17.25
C ILE A 12 13.46 -7.60 16.49
N GLU A 13 13.82 -7.01 15.35
CA GLU A 13 12.94 -6.22 14.50
C GLU A 13 12.81 -6.91 13.15
N GLY A 14 11.60 -7.02 12.62
CA GLY A 14 11.36 -7.70 11.36
C GLY A 14 9.88 -7.80 11.01
N LEU A 15 9.60 -8.52 9.92
CA LEU A 15 8.24 -8.85 9.50
C LEU A 15 7.89 -10.25 9.99
N TYR A 16 6.75 -10.36 10.66
CA TYR A 16 6.18 -11.65 11.05
C TYR A 16 5.07 -11.99 10.07
N ILE A 17 5.23 -13.11 9.35
CA ILE A 17 4.25 -13.56 8.37
C ILE A 17 3.16 -14.34 9.12
N ASP A 18 1.94 -13.83 9.07
CA ASP A 18 0.78 -14.48 9.69
C ASP A 18 -0.13 -15.05 8.59
N THR A 19 -0.24 -16.37 8.56
CA THR A 19 -1.05 -17.13 7.58
C THR A 19 -2.31 -17.73 8.20
N THR A 20 -2.62 -17.39 9.45
CA THR A 20 -3.69 -18.06 10.23
C THR A 20 -5.10 -17.58 9.86
N TYR A 21 -5.21 -16.42 9.22
CA TYR A 21 -6.49 -15.81 8.84
C TYR A 21 -6.96 -16.29 7.46
N ASN A 22 -8.27 -16.49 7.28
CA ASN A 22 -8.84 -16.78 5.97
C ASN A 22 -9.18 -15.49 5.21
N GLY A 23 -8.65 -15.32 4.00
CA GLY A 23 -8.99 -14.21 3.11
C GLY A 23 -8.42 -12.85 3.47
N LEU A 24 -7.61 -12.74 4.53
CA LEU A 24 -6.96 -11.49 4.93
C LEU A 24 -5.57 -11.38 4.29
N CYS A 25 -5.43 -10.45 3.34
CA CYS A 25 -4.15 -9.95 2.85
C CYS A 25 -4.00 -8.51 3.36
N ALA A 26 -3.00 -8.24 4.20
CA ALA A 26 -2.82 -6.91 4.75
C ALA A 26 -1.42 -6.69 5.32
N SER A 27 -0.95 -5.45 5.24
CA SER A 27 0.23 -4.95 5.93
C SER A 27 0.04 -3.47 6.29
N LYS A 28 0.72 -3.03 7.34
CA LYS A 28 0.81 -1.60 7.65
C LYS A 28 1.77 -0.92 6.69
N ILE A 29 1.49 0.35 6.38
CA ILE A 29 2.35 1.14 5.51
C ILE A 29 3.59 1.61 6.29
N GLY A 30 4.77 1.21 5.82
CA GLY A 30 6.06 1.54 6.42
C GLY A 30 6.31 0.84 7.76
N LYS A 31 7.38 1.27 8.42
CA LYS A 31 7.81 0.73 9.71
C LYS A 31 6.94 1.27 10.84
N VAL A 32 6.24 0.40 11.56
CA VAL A 32 5.38 0.78 12.68
C VAL A 32 6.12 0.68 14.02
N LYS A 33 6.00 1.72 14.85
CA LYS A 33 6.37 1.70 16.27
C LYS A 33 5.15 1.36 17.11
N GLU A 34 5.33 0.67 18.23
CA GLU A 34 4.27 0.52 19.23
C GLU A 34 4.50 1.51 20.38
N ASP A 35 3.53 2.38 20.59
CA ASP A 35 3.52 3.29 21.73
C ASP A 35 2.88 2.57 22.93
N ARG A 36 3.70 1.96 23.79
CA ARG A 36 3.26 1.48 25.10
C ARG A 36 4.07 2.16 26.20
N TRP A 37 3.37 2.96 27.02
CA TRP A 37 3.85 3.57 28.28
C TRP A 37 5.30 4.10 28.22
N ASP A 38 5.46 5.35 27.77
CA ASP A 38 6.70 6.16 27.80
C ASP A 38 7.97 5.59 27.14
N TRP A 39 7.92 4.39 26.55
CA TRP A 39 9.06 3.77 25.88
C TRP A 39 8.70 3.32 24.46
N GLU A 40 9.38 3.90 23.47
CA GLU A 40 9.37 3.37 22.11
C GLU A 40 10.23 2.09 22.06
N TYR A 41 9.60 0.96 21.76
CA TYR A 41 10.32 -0.26 21.40
C TYR A 41 9.83 -0.80 20.07
N TRP A 42 10.73 -1.49 19.39
CA TRP A 42 10.47 -2.09 18.10
C TRP A 42 10.06 -3.55 18.30
N LYS A 43 9.02 -3.96 17.59
CA LYS A 43 8.50 -5.34 17.58
C LYS A 43 8.44 -5.86 16.15
N TRP A 44 8.15 -7.15 16.03
CA TRP A 44 7.73 -7.73 14.76
C TRP A 44 6.46 -7.05 14.26
N GLN A 45 6.47 -6.63 12.98
CA GLN A 45 5.31 -6.10 12.28
C GLN A 45 4.64 -7.22 11.51
N ASN A 46 3.35 -7.41 11.72
CA ASN A 46 2.60 -8.45 11.02
C ASN A 46 2.43 -8.10 9.54
N LEU A 47 2.68 -9.10 8.71
CA LEU A 47 2.32 -9.16 7.30
C LEU A 47 1.37 -10.34 7.14
N TYR A 48 0.08 -10.04 6.91
CA TYR A 48 -0.97 -11.04 6.83
C TYR A 48 -1.03 -11.60 5.42
N LEU A 49 -0.71 -12.89 5.28
CA LEU A 49 -0.82 -13.66 4.04
C LEU A 49 -1.71 -14.87 4.31
N GLY A 50 -2.96 -14.58 4.60
CA GLY A 50 -3.97 -15.59 4.87
C GLY A 50 -4.29 -16.48 3.67
N LYS A 51 -5.16 -17.46 3.88
CA LYS A 51 -5.66 -18.33 2.79
C LYS A 51 -6.25 -17.48 1.66
N GLY A 52 -5.77 -17.68 0.44
CA GLY A 52 -6.09 -16.89 -0.75
C GLY A 52 -5.03 -15.82 -1.09
N CYS A 53 -4.07 -15.51 -0.23
CA CYS A 53 -3.03 -14.50 -0.47
C CYS A 53 -1.73 -15.06 -1.06
N GLU A 54 -1.72 -16.33 -1.49
CA GLU A 54 -0.51 -17.09 -1.79
C GLU A 54 0.14 -16.74 -3.13
N THR A 55 -0.47 -15.85 -3.93
CA THR A 55 0.12 -15.43 -5.21
C THR A 55 1.34 -14.54 -4.96
N PHE A 56 2.31 -14.62 -5.88
CA PHE A 56 3.46 -13.71 -5.87
C PHE A 56 3.01 -12.24 -5.82
N GLY A 57 2.01 -11.87 -6.63
CA GLY A 57 1.55 -10.49 -6.71
C GLY A 57 0.94 -9.99 -5.39
N ARG A 58 0.14 -10.80 -4.70
CA ARG A 58 -0.42 -10.46 -3.39
C ARG A 58 0.66 -10.33 -2.32
N ALA A 59 1.59 -11.30 -2.26
CA ALA A 59 2.70 -11.21 -1.32
C ALA A 59 3.58 -9.97 -1.57
N ALA A 60 3.87 -9.66 -2.83
CA ALA A 60 4.63 -8.48 -3.23
C ALA A 60 3.88 -7.17 -2.92
N HIS A 61 2.55 -7.13 -3.08
CA HIS A 61 1.70 -6.00 -2.69
C HIS A 61 1.81 -5.69 -1.19
N GLU A 62 1.65 -6.72 -0.34
CA GLU A 62 1.72 -6.53 1.11
C GLU A 62 3.13 -6.18 1.58
N LEU A 63 4.15 -6.69 0.90
CA LEU A 63 5.53 -6.29 1.13
C LEU A 63 5.77 -4.83 0.71
N GLY A 64 5.18 -4.40 -0.41
CA GLY A 64 5.18 -3.01 -0.86
C GLY A 64 4.62 -2.07 0.20
N HIS A 65 3.51 -2.44 0.83
CA HIS A 65 2.98 -1.73 2.00
C HIS A 65 4.00 -1.65 3.14
N ALA A 66 4.59 -2.77 3.55
CA ALA A 66 5.60 -2.78 4.62
C ALA A 66 6.81 -1.86 4.30
N LEU A 67 7.16 -1.72 3.02
CA LEU A 67 8.23 -0.84 2.51
C LEU A 67 7.80 0.62 2.35
N GLY A 68 6.55 0.97 2.67
CA GLY A 68 6.06 2.35 2.67
C GLY A 68 5.23 2.75 1.45
N LEU A 69 4.94 1.83 0.53
CA LEU A 69 4.04 2.12 -0.58
C LEU A 69 2.59 2.13 -0.10
N ALA A 70 1.86 3.17 -0.48
CA ALA A 70 0.42 3.26 -0.30
C ALA A 70 -0.29 2.88 -1.60
N HIS A 71 -1.61 2.67 -1.53
CA HIS A 71 -2.35 2.34 -2.75
C HIS A 71 -2.33 3.47 -3.76
N THR A 72 -2.09 3.15 -5.03
CA THR A 72 -1.95 4.15 -6.10
C THR A 72 -3.22 4.99 -6.28
N MET A 73 -4.41 4.38 -6.13
CA MET A 73 -5.69 5.09 -6.17
C MET A 73 -5.99 5.94 -4.93
N SER A 74 -5.07 6.03 -3.96
CA SER A 74 -5.17 6.94 -2.82
C SER A 74 -4.32 8.21 -3.00
N ARG A 75 -3.56 8.35 -4.09
CA ARG A 75 -2.78 9.56 -4.37
C ARG A 75 -3.65 10.81 -4.39
N ARG A 76 -3.10 11.93 -3.91
CA ARG A 76 -3.78 13.25 -3.95
C ARG A 76 -4.17 13.69 -5.37
N ASP A 77 -3.37 13.32 -6.37
CA ASP A 77 -3.58 13.71 -7.77
C ASP A 77 -4.42 12.71 -8.57
N ARG A 78 -4.93 11.65 -7.94
CA ARG A 78 -5.68 10.57 -8.62
C ARG A 78 -6.86 11.07 -9.46
N GLY A 79 -7.48 12.18 -9.08
CA GLY A 79 -8.66 12.73 -9.77
C GLY A 79 -8.38 13.17 -11.21
N LYS A 80 -7.10 13.30 -11.59
CA LYS A 80 -6.68 13.54 -12.97
C LYS A 80 -6.68 12.26 -13.84
N TYR A 81 -6.74 11.08 -13.22
CA TYR A 81 -6.49 9.79 -13.85
C TYR A 81 -7.66 8.82 -13.71
N ILE A 82 -8.41 8.91 -12.62
CA ILE A 82 -9.60 8.09 -12.34
C ILE A 82 -10.70 8.95 -11.74
N ILE A 83 -11.94 8.54 -11.98
CA ILE A 83 -13.13 9.04 -11.28
C ILE A 83 -13.55 7.94 -10.31
N VAL A 84 -13.79 8.31 -9.05
CA VAL A 84 -14.34 7.40 -8.04
C VAL A 84 -15.81 7.70 -7.87
N ASP A 85 -16.65 6.79 -8.36
CA ASP A 85 -18.10 6.88 -8.21
C ASP A 85 -18.51 6.41 -6.81
N THR A 86 -18.74 7.39 -5.95
CA THR A 86 -19.15 7.14 -4.56
C THR A 86 -20.60 6.71 -4.42
N ILE A 87 -21.45 6.88 -5.45
CA ILE A 87 -22.87 6.50 -5.41
C ILE A 87 -22.99 4.98 -5.52
N ASN A 88 -22.23 4.36 -6.43
CA ASN A 88 -22.25 2.91 -6.66
C ASN A 88 -21.33 2.11 -5.71
N MET A 89 -20.55 2.82 -4.89
CA MET A 89 -19.62 2.23 -3.94
C MET A 89 -20.34 1.65 -2.72
N LYS A 90 -19.90 0.46 -2.30
CA LYS A 90 -20.30 -0.13 -1.03
C LYS A 90 -19.85 0.77 0.14
N PRO A 91 -20.75 1.17 1.07
CA PRO A 91 -20.40 2.10 2.15
C PRO A 91 -19.18 1.67 2.98
N GLU A 92 -18.98 0.37 3.19
CA GLU A 92 -17.84 -0.17 3.94
C GLU A 92 -16.47 0.04 3.25
N TYR A 93 -16.45 0.37 1.96
CA TYR A 93 -15.23 0.69 1.21
C TYR A 93 -14.91 2.19 1.19
N ALA A 94 -15.82 3.06 1.63
CA ALA A 94 -15.66 4.51 1.49
C ALA A 94 -14.36 5.06 2.11
N SER A 95 -13.91 4.47 3.21
CA SER A 95 -12.63 4.83 3.85
C SER A 95 -11.41 4.45 3.02
N GLN A 96 -11.47 3.34 2.28
CA GLN A 96 -10.36 2.83 1.45
C GLN A 96 -10.12 3.69 0.20
N PHE A 97 -11.17 4.37 -0.27
CA PHE A 97 -11.09 5.27 -1.42
C PHE A 97 -10.82 6.73 -1.03
N LYS A 98 -10.40 7.05 0.20
CA LYS A 98 -9.97 8.42 0.54
C LYS A 98 -8.62 8.75 -0.11
N THR A 99 -8.43 10.01 -0.49
CA THR A 99 -7.09 10.50 -0.86
C THR A 99 -6.23 10.62 0.40
N ASN A 100 -4.93 10.41 0.23
CA ASN A 100 -3.92 10.65 1.23
C ASN A 100 -3.05 11.82 0.78
N GLU A 101 -3.25 12.98 1.41
CA GLU A 101 -2.55 14.23 1.07
C GLU A 101 -1.06 14.20 1.43
N SER A 102 -0.66 13.34 2.36
CA SER A 102 0.73 13.18 2.80
C SER A 102 1.52 12.19 1.95
N LEU A 103 0.90 11.59 0.93
CA LEU A 103 1.49 10.55 0.10
C LEU A 103 2.39 11.18 -0.97
N GLU A 104 3.69 10.96 -0.82
CA GLU A 104 4.71 11.43 -1.77
C GLU A 104 4.79 10.47 -2.97
N ASN A 105 4.66 11.00 -4.19
CA ASN A 105 4.83 10.23 -5.42
C ASN A 105 6.22 10.43 -6.05
N TYR A 106 7.10 11.21 -5.43
CA TYR A 106 8.47 11.48 -5.86
C TYR A 106 8.55 12.07 -7.26
N GLY A 107 7.52 12.79 -7.71
CA GLY A 107 7.41 13.29 -9.08
C GLY A 107 7.19 12.21 -10.15
N LEU A 108 6.82 10.98 -9.77
CA LEU A 108 6.49 9.89 -10.70
C LEU A 108 5.04 10.02 -11.21
N GLY A 109 4.85 9.64 -12.47
CA GLY A 109 3.53 9.60 -13.12
C GLY A 109 2.56 8.63 -12.44
N TYR A 110 1.28 8.68 -12.83
CA TYR A 110 0.27 7.75 -12.34
C TYR A 110 0.34 6.45 -13.13
N ASP A 111 0.55 5.34 -12.43
CA ASP A 111 0.64 4.03 -13.04
C ASP A 111 -0.62 3.21 -12.79
N TYR A 112 -1.45 3.08 -13.82
CA TYR A 112 -2.64 2.23 -13.79
C TYR A 112 -2.29 0.76 -13.54
N GLY A 113 -1.10 0.32 -13.96
CA GLY A 113 -0.60 -1.06 -13.82
C GLY A 113 0.23 -1.32 -12.59
N SER A 114 0.34 -0.34 -11.69
CA SER A 114 1.04 -0.52 -10.41
C SER A 114 0.44 -1.70 -9.65
N ILE A 115 1.32 -2.51 -9.05
CA ILE A 115 0.91 -3.59 -8.16
C ILE A 115 0.12 -3.07 -6.96
N MET A 116 0.32 -1.80 -6.60
CA MET A 116 -0.36 -1.10 -5.50
C MET A 116 -1.71 -0.48 -5.93
N HIS A 117 -2.15 -0.62 -7.17
CA HIS A 117 -3.43 -0.11 -7.62
C HIS A 117 -4.55 -1.12 -7.34
N TYR A 118 -5.73 -0.66 -6.91
CA TYR A 118 -6.91 -1.54 -6.85
C TYR A 118 -7.36 -1.99 -8.24
N ARG A 119 -7.96 -3.17 -8.31
CA ARG A 119 -8.67 -3.62 -9.52
C ARG A 119 -9.92 -2.75 -9.73
N GLN A 120 -10.35 -2.63 -10.98
CA GLN A 120 -11.49 -1.78 -11.34
C GLN A 120 -12.78 -2.13 -10.56
N GLY A 121 -12.99 -3.42 -10.27
CA GLY A 121 -14.13 -3.95 -9.51
C GLY A 121 -14.02 -3.88 -7.99
N SER A 122 -12.95 -3.33 -7.42
CA SER A 122 -12.82 -3.21 -5.97
C SER A 122 -13.91 -2.31 -5.38
N GLY A 123 -14.53 -2.74 -4.28
CA GLY A 123 -15.54 -1.96 -3.54
C GLY A 123 -16.90 -1.80 -4.22
N TYR A 124 -17.12 -2.52 -5.31
CA TYR A 124 -18.33 -2.44 -6.12
C TYR A 124 -19.51 -3.24 -5.55
N SER A 125 -20.73 -2.69 -5.72
CA SER A 125 -21.99 -3.25 -5.23
C SER A 125 -22.84 -3.95 -6.32
N LYS A 126 -23.27 -3.23 -7.38
CA LYS A 126 -24.17 -3.70 -8.47
C LYS A 126 -24.12 -2.76 -9.70
N GLY A 127 -24.38 -3.27 -10.91
CA GLY A 127 -24.37 -2.50 -12.18
C GLY A 127 -22.98 -2.09 -12.72
N GLU A 128 -22.42 -0.98 -12.23
CA GLU A 128 -21.24 -0.29 -12.79
C GLU A 128 -20.02 -0.16 -11.85
N TYR A 129 -18.79 -0.24 -12.38
CA TYR A 129 -17.54 -0.17 -11.59
C TYR A 129 -17.37 1.13 -10.78
N VAL A 130 -16.80 1.03 -9.57
CA VAL A 130 -16.51 2.19 -8.69
C VAL A 130 -15.42 3.09 -9.27
N MET A 131 -14.38 2.49 -9.87
CA MET A 131 -13.33 3.26 -10.54
C MET A 131 -13.61 3.34 -12.03
N ILE A 132 -13.90 4.55 -12.48
CA ILE A 132 -14.16 4.87 -13.87
C ILE A 132 -12.88 5.50 -14.45
N LEU A 133 -12.39 4.94 -15.55
CA LEU A 133 -11.25 5.46 -16.27
C LEU A 133 -11.71 6.39 -17.39
N PRO A 134 -11.21 7.64 -17.47
CA PRO A 134 -11.48 8.52 -18.59
C PRO A 134 -10.97 7.94 -19.93
N ASP A 135 -9.82 7.27 -19.89
CA ASP A 135 -9.24 6.60 -21.06
C ASP A 135 -9.46 5.09 -20.96
N SER A 136 -10.25 4.54 -21.90
CA SER A 136 -10.66 3.14 -21.90
C SER A 136 -9.51 2.17 -22.16
N LYS A 137 -8.38 2.62 -22.72
CA LYS A 137 -7.24 1.75 -23.04
C LYS A 137 -6.58 1.14 -21.80
N TYR A 138 -6.81 1.73 -20.62
CA TYR A 138 -6.24 1.26 -19.35
C TYR A 138 -7.19 0.39 -18.53
N LYS A 139 -8.41 0.11 -19.00
CA LYS A 139 -9.43 -0.65 -18.22
C LYS A 139 -8.93 -2.00 -17.71
N ASN A 140 -8.15 -2.72 -18.52
CA ASN A 140 -7.61 -4.04 -18.18
C ASN A 140 -6.25 -3.99 -17.48
N THR A 141 -5.74 -2.79 -17.16
CA THR A 141 -4.41 -2.61 -16.56
C THR A 141 -4.47 -2.52 -15.03
N LEU A 142 -5.61 -2.12 -14.46
CA LEU A 142 -5.77 -1.86 -13.03
C LEU A 142 -5.57 -3.11 -12.15
N GLY A 143 -4.71 -2.96 -11.15
CA GLY A 143 -4.44 -4.01 -10.16
C GLY A 143 -3.74 -5.22 -10.77
N SER A 144 -2.69 -4.95 -11.54
CA SER A 144 -1.76 -5.95 -12.03
C SER A 144 -1.13 -6.74 -10.87
N GLU A 145 -0.80 -8.01 -11.10
CA GLU A 145 -0.03 -8.82 -10.14
C GLU A 145 1.50 -8.65 -10.34
N MET A 146 1.91 -7.78 -11.27
CA MET A 146 3.31 -7.52 -11.59
C MET A 146 3.81 -6.24 -10.93
N ILE A 147 5.02 -6.29 -10.37
CA ILE A 147 5.70 -5.11 -9.86
C ILE A 147 6.09 -4.23 -11.06
N SER A 148 5.61 -2.99 -11.08
CA SER A 148 5.89 -2.09 -12.18
C SER A 148 7.24 -1.38 -12.03
N PHE A 149 7.72 -0.78 -13.13
CA PHE A 149 8.90 0.07 -13.08
C PHE A 149 8.72 1.27 -12.14
N ILE A 150 7.50 1.83 -12.08
CA ILE A 150 7.19 2.96 -11.20
C ILE A 150 7.18 2.51 -9.73
N ASP A 151 6.67 1.32 -9.42
CA ASP A 151 6.72 0.75 -8.06
C ASP A 151 8.16 0.62 -7.57
N LEU A 152 9.05 0.03 -8.38
CA LEU A 152 10.47 -0.11 -8.06
C LEU A 152 11.17 1.24 -7.92
N THR A 153 10.89 2.17 -8.83
CA THR A 153 11.48 3.51 -8.81
C THR A 153 11.03 4.29 -7.58
N MET A 154 9.78 4.13 -7.16
CA MET A 154 9.24 4.76 -5.96
C MET A 154 9.96 4.27 -4.71
N ILE A 155 10.15 2.95 -4.55
CA ILE A 155 10.94 2.37 -3.44
C ILE A 155 12.38 2.87 -3.48
N ASN A 156 13.02 2.88 -4.66
CA ASN A 156 14.39 3.35 -4.80
C ASN A 156 14.54 4.83 -4.39
N ARG A 157 13.60 5.69 -4.78
CA ARG A 157 13.60 7.11 -4.35
C ARG A 157 13.29 7.25 -2.86
N HIS A 158 12.36 6.46 -2.33
CA HIS A 158 11.99 6.45 -0.90
C HIS A 158 13.19 6.12 0.00
N TYR A 159 13.99 5.12 -0.38
CA TYR A 159 15.16 4.66 0.37
C TYR A 159 16.50 5.24 -0.12
N ASN A 160 16.47 6.20 -1.04
CA ASN A 160 17.66 6.80 -1.64
C ASN A 160 18.62 5.79 -2.30
N CYS A 161 18.07 4.71 -2.86
CA CYS A 161 18.76 3.68 -3.63
C CYS A 161 18.77 4.03 -5.13
N THR A 162 19.19 5.24 -5.47
CA THR A 162 19.19 5.77 -6.86
C THR A 162 20.58 5.73 -7.49
N GLY A 163 21.40 4.75 -7.10
CA GLY A 163 22.84 4.68 -7.37
C GLY A 163 23.25 5.20 -8.75
N LYS A 164 24.40 5.88 -8.81
CA LYS A 164 25.03 6.22 -10.09
C LYS A 164 25.37 4.91 -10.79
N ILE A 165 24.75 4.68 -11.95
CA ILE A 165 25.15 3.65 -12.91
C ILE A 165 26.48 4.09 -13.53
#